data_AF-A0A9E5DIR2-F1
#
_entry.id   AF-A0A9E5DIR2-F1
#
_cell.length_a   1.000
_cell.length_b   1.000
_cell.length_c   1.000
_cell.angle_alpha   90.00
_cell.angle_beta   90.00
_cell.angle_gamma   90.00
#
_symmetry.space_group_name_H-M   'P 1'
#
loop_
_entity.id
_entity.type
_entity.pdbx_description
1 polymer ?
#
loop_
_entity_poly.entity_id
_entity_poly.type
_entity_poly.pdbx_seq_one_letter_code
_entity_poly.pdbx_strand_id
1 'polypeptide(L)' 'MGCITICISDELEIAFRRMARISYGEKQGKMSRGAEEALYQWCKQKIEELNVDEKEIFD' A
#
# COMPACT_ATOMS: atom_id res chain seq x y z
N MET A 1 -13.29 8.07 -2.28
CA MET A 1 -12.17 7.37 -1.62
C MET A 1 -12.77 6.24 -0.79
N GLY A 2 -12.34 5.00 -1.03
CA GLY A 2 -12.67 3.87 -0.16
C GLY A 2 -11.84 3.91 1.13
N CYS A 3 -12.30 3.26 2.18
CA CYS A 3 -11.57 3.12 3.45
C CYS A 3 -11.47 1.64 3.81
N ILE A 4 -10.26 1.19 4.12
CA ILE A 4 -9.99 -0.18 4.58
C ILE A 4 -9.28 -0.07 5.92
N THR A 5 -9.76 -0.80 6.93
CA THR A 5 -9.11 -0.91 8.23
C THR A 5 -8.46 -2.28 8.34
N ILE A 6 -7.16 -2.33 8.56
CA ILE A 6 -6.38 -3.57 8.67
C ILE A 6 -5.60 -3.58 9.99
N CYS A 7 -5.46 -4.76 10.57
CA CYS A 7 -4.54 -5.00 11.68
C CYS A 7 -3.31 -5.73 11.14
N ILE A 8 -2.12 -5.20 11.43
CA ILE A 8 -0.83 -5.77 11.05
C ILE A 8 0.04 -5.92 12.30
N SER A 9 1.10 -6.73 12.21
CA SER A 9 2.08 -6.87 13.29
C SER A 9 2.76 -5.54 13.62
N ASP A 10 3.02 -5.28 14.90
CA ASP A 10 3.67 -4.05 15.37
C ASP A 10 5.04 -3.79 14.69
N GLU A 11 5.83 -4.84 14.46
CA GLU A 11 7.13 -4.71 13.80
C GLU A 11 7.02 -4.14 12.37
N LEU A 12 6.03 -4.63 11.62
CA LEU A 12 5.74 -4.14 10.27
C LEU A 12 5.18 -2.71 10.30
N GLU A 13 4.33 -2.41 11.27
CA GLU A 13 3.75 -1.08 11.48
C GLU A 13 4.84 -0.02 11.72
N ILE A 14 5.79 -0.34 12.61
CA ILE A 14 6.94 0.50 12.94
C ILE A 14 7.84 0.67 11.71
N ALA A 15 8.15 -0.42 11.01
CA ALA A 15 8.98 -0.37 9.80
C ALA A 15 8.33 0.49 8.72
N PHE A 16 7.03 0.30 8.47
CA PHE A 16 6.26 1.04 7.48
C PHE A 16 6.22 2.54 7.82
N ARG A 17 5.97 2.91 9.08
CA ARG A 17 6.05 4.32 9.54
C ARG A 17 7.39 4.95 9.26
N ARG A 18 8.49 4.25 9.53
CA ARG A 18 9.85 4.76 9.30
C ARG A 18 10.10 4.97 7.81
N MET A 19 9.75 4.00 6.98
CA MET A 19 9.93 4.10 5.53
C MET A 19 9.08 5.22 4.94
N ALA A 20 7.81 5.35 5.32
CA ALA A 20 6.94 6.43 4.85
C ALA A 20 7.51 7.83 5.21
N ARG A 21 8.10 7.97 6.40
CA ARG A 21 8.79 9.23 6.80
C ARG A 21 10.03 9.51 5.95
N ILE A 22 10.85 8.50 5.68
CA ILE A 22 12.04 8.64 4.83
C ILE A 22 11.64 9.02 3.39
N SER A 23 10.65 8.31 2.82
CA SER A 23 10.26 8.48 1.42
C SER A 23 9.53 9.78 1.15
N TYR A 24 8.74 10.30 2.11
CA TYR A 24 7.85 11.42 1.85
C TYR A 24 7.96 12.59 2.84
N GLY A 25 8.84 12.50 3.83
CA GLY A 25 9.04 13.52 4.87
C GLY A 25 8.04 13.45 6.02
N GLU A 26 8.08 14.46 6.89
CA GLU A 26 7.36 14.48 8.19
C GLU A 26 5.94 15.07 8.16
N LYS A 27 5.41 15.45 6.98
CA LYS A 27 4.09 16.09 6.87
C LYS A 27 2.93 15.09 7.02
N GLN A 28 1.79 15.56 7.52
CA GLN A 28 0.55 14.77 7.67
C GLN A 28 0.03 14.28 6.30
N GLY A 29 -0.46 13.03 6.22
CA GLY A 29 -1.04 12.43 5.00
C GLY A 29 -0.12 11.47 4.21
N LYS A 30 1.14 11.28 4.63
CA LYS A 30 2.09 10.42 3.91
C LYS A 30 1.91 8.91 4.15
N MET A 31 1.32 8.53 5.29
CA MET A 31 1.03 7.13 5.60
C MET A 31 0.01 6.53 4.64
N SER A 32 -1.08 7.25 4.39
CA SER A 32 -2.12 6.84 3.44
C SER A 32 -1.54 6.68 2.03
N ARG A 33 -0.68 7.62 1.61
CA ARG A 33 0.01 7.53 0.31
C ARG A 33 0.93 6.32 0.22
N GLY A 34 1.78 6.10 1.24
CA GLY A 34 2.65 4.92 1.26
C GLY A 34 1.85 3.60 1.26
N ALA A 35 0.68 3.59 1.90
CA ALA A 35 -0.17 2.41 1.97
C ALA A 35 -0.86 2.17 0.62
N GLU A 36 -1.35 3.22 -0.01
CA GLU A 36 -1.92 3.18 -1.36
C GLU A 36 -0.89 2.69 -2.38
N GLU A 37 0.33 3.22 -2.37
CA GLU A 37 1.41 2.76 -3.25
C GLU A 37 1.77 1.28 -2.99
N ALA A 38 1.89 0.87 -1.74
CA ALA A 38 2.17 -0.53 -1.38
C ALA A 38 1.05 -1.49 -1.83
N LEU A 39 -0.21 -1.12 -1.62
CA LEU A 39 -1.37 -1.90 -2.05
C LEU A 39 -1.44 -2.00 -3.58
N TYR A 40 -1.20 -0.90 -4.29
CA TYR A 40 -1.19 -0.90 -5.75
C TYR A 40 -0.10 -1.82 -6.32
N GLN A 41 1.11 -1.75 -5.77
CA GLN A 41 2.21 -2.64 -6.16
C GLN A 41 1.89 -4.11 -5.89
N TRP A 42 1.28 -4.41 -4.74
CA TRP A 42 0.84 -5.76 -4.42
C TRP A 42 -0.22 -6.27 -5.40
N CYS A 43 -1.23 -5.46 -5.74
CA CYS A 43 -2.24 -5.82 -6.74
C CYS A 43 -1.62 -6.11 -8.10
N LYS A 44 -0.70 -5.26 -8.57
CA LYS A 44 0.02 -5.48 -9.83
C LYS A 44 0.80 -6.80 -9.83
N GLN A 45 1.57 -7.04 -8.77
CA GLN A 45 2.32 -8.28 -8.63
C GLN A 45 1.38 -9.50 -8.69
N LYS A 46 0.24 -9.44 -8.00
CA LYS A 46 -0.75 -10.54 -8.01
C LYS A 46 -1.44 -10.72 -9.35
N ILE A 47 -1.68 -9.64 -10.09
CA ILE A 47 -2.23 -9.71 -11.44
C ILE A 47 -1.28 -10.48 -12.36
N GLU A 48 0.01 -10.15 -12.31
CA GLU A 48 1.06 -10.84 -13.08
C GLU A 48 1.22 -12.30 -12.64
N GLU A 49 1.27 -12.57 -11.33
CA GLU A 49 1.43 -13.93 -10.79
C GLU A 49 0.24 -14.85 -11.11
N LEU A 50 -0.98 -14.32 -11.08
CA LEU A 50 -2.22 -15.07 -11.30
C LEU A 50 -2.67 -15.03 -12.77
N ASN A 51 -1.99 -14.27 -13.61
CA ASN A 51 -2.29 -14.07 -15.02
C ASN A 51 -3.77 -13.67 -15.26
N VAL A 52 -4.27 -12.77 -14.41
CA VAL A 52 -5.62 -12.20 -14.52
C VAL A 52 -5.55 -10.89 -15.33
N ASP A 53 -6.65 -10.48 -15.96
CA ASP A 53 -6.67 -9.24 -16.74
C ASP A 53 -6.75 -8.03 -15.80
N GLU A 54 -5.84 -7.05 -15.99
CA GLU A 54 -5.77 -5.85 -15.14
C GLU A 54 -7.08 -5.04 -15.18
N LYS A 55 -7.79 -5.04 -16.32
CA LYS A 55 -9.05 -4.31 -16.47
C LYS A 55 -10.15 -4.95 -15.64
N GLU A 56 -10.19 -6.27 -15.50
CA GLU A 56 -11.21 -6.92 -14.65
C GLU A 56 -11.06 -6.60 -13.16
N ILE A 57 -9.90 -6.11 -12.73
CA ILE A 57 -9.59 -5.84 -11.31
C ILE A 57 -9.70 -4.34 -10.95
N PHE A 58 -9.37 -3.45 -11.88
CA PHE A 58 -9.37 -1.99 -11.64
C PHE A 58 -10.52 -1.22 -12.31
N ASP A 59 -11.29 -1.85 -13.19
CA ASP A 59 -12.49 -1.28 -13.86
C ASP A 59 -13.77 -1.60 -13.04
#